data_AF-A0A961NM00-F1
#
_entry.id   AF-A0A961NM00-F1
#
_cell.length_a   1.000
_cell.length_b   1.000
_cell.length_c   1.000
_cell.angle_alpha   90.00
_cell.angle_beta   90.00
_cell.angle_gamma   90.00
#
_symmetry.space_group_name_H-M   'P 1'
#
loop_
_entity.id
_entity.type
_entity.pdbx_description
1 polymer ?
#
loop_
_entity_poly.entity_id
_entity_poly.type
_entity_poly.pdbx_seq_one_letter_code
_entity_poly.pdbx_strand_id
1 'polypeptide(L)'
;MQGILGILVFCGIAWVVSEKRGTINWRVLFGGLVMQFTLAIVLIKFPPIAAKIALLNEVVQALDKATMAGTSFIFGYLGGGQLPFENITGNPGSTFILAFRALPLVMVVSALTSLLFYWKVLPYIVRGFAFILRKSLGIGGAEGLGSAANIFVGMVEAPLFIKPYMNRL
;
A
#
# COMPACT_ATOMS: atom_id res chain seq x y z
N MET A 1 4.91 -26.84 5.34
CA MET A 1 3.54 -27.40 5.41
C MET A 1 2.54 -26.41 6.04
N GLN A 2 2.90 -25.67 7.09
CA GLN A 2 2.02 -24.69 7.75
C GLN A 2 1.41 -23.63 6.79
N GLY A 3 2.18 -23.12 5.82
CA GLY A 3 1.67 -22.12 4.86
C GLY A 3 0.52 -22.62 3.96
N ILE A 4 0.62 -23.86 3.45
CA ILE A 4 -0.42 -24.47 2.62
C ILE A 4 -1.69 -24.71 3.43
N LEU A 5 -1.53 -25.21 4.67
CA LEU A 5 -2.65 -25.38 5.60
C LEU A 5 -3.34 -24.05 5.90
N GLY A 6 -2.59 -22.97 6.13
CA GLY A 6 -3.15 -21.64 6.35
C GLY A 6 -4.02 -21.16 5.19
N ILE A 7 -3.56 -21.31 3.95
CA ILE A 7 -4.34 -20.92 2.76
C ILE A 7 -5.63 -21.71 2.66
N LEU A 8 -5.58 -23.03 2.87
CA LEU A 8 -6.76 -23.89 2.86
C LEU A 8 -7.77 -23.49 3.95
N VAL A 9 -7.29 -23.16 5.15
CA VAL A 9 -8.13 -22.68 6.25
C VAL A 9 -8.78 -21.34 5.92
N PHE A 10 -8.04 -20.37 5.39
CA PHE A 10 -8.61 -19.07 5.01
C PHE A 10 -9.65 -19.21 3.89
N CYS A 11 -9.37 -20.03 2.87
CA CYS A 11 -10.35 -20.33 1.81
C CYS A 11 -11.58 -21.05 2.39
N GLY A 12 -11.40 -21.98 3.33
CA GLY A 12 -12.47 -22.69 4.00
C GLY A 12 -13.36 -21.76 4.83
N ILE A 13 -12.77 -20.85 5.61
CA ILE A 13 -13.52 -19.84 6.39
C ILE A 13 -14.30 -18.93 5.44
N ALA A 14 -13.67 -18.43 4.38
CA ALA A 14 -14.33 -17.60 3.38
C ALA A 14 -15.51 -18.33 2.71
N TRP A 15 -15.38 -19.63 2.47
CA TRP A 15 -16.46 -20.46 1.92
C TRP A 15 -17.61 -20.68 2.92
N VAL A 16 -17.31 -20.91 4.20
CA VAL A 16 -18.33 -21.10 5.26
C VAL A 16 -19.16 -19.84 5.46
N VAL A 17 -18.50 -18.67 5.49
CA VAL A 17 -19.13 -17.35 5.68
C VAL A 17 -19.83 -16.85 4.40
N SER A 18 -19.56 -17.47 3.24
CA SER A 18 -20.14 -17.06 1.97
C SER A 18 -21.67 -17.22 1.95
N GLU A 19 -22.37 -16.14 1.63
CA GLU A 19 -23.83 -16.09 1.52
C GLU A 19 -24.36 -16.90 0.32
N LYS A 20 -23.59 -16.95 -0.78
CA LYS A 20 -23.96 -17.67 -2.01
C LYS A 20 -22.85 -18.61 -2.46
N ARG A 21 -22.75 -19.77 -1.80
CA ARG A 21 -21.73 -20.81 -2.05
C ARG A 21 -21.71 -21.35 -3.49
N GLY A 22 -22.84 -21.28 -4.21
CA GLY A 22 -22.97 -21.77 -5.58
C GLY A 22 -22.55 -20.79 -6.67
N THR A 23 -22.39 -19.50 -6.36
CA THR A 23 -22.06 -18.45 -7.36
C THR A 23 -20.60 -18.00 -7.27
N ILE A 24 -19.72 -18.80 -6.66
CA ILE A 24 -18.32 -18.46 -6.50
C ILE A 24 -17.64 -18.45 -7.87
N ASN A 25 -17.04 -17.32 -8.21
CA ASN A 25 -16.27 -17.19 -9.43
C ASN A 25 -14.88 -17.82 -9.26
N TRP A 26 -14.77 -19.08 -9.69
CA TRP A 26 -13.53 -19.86 -9.60
C TRP A 26 -12.34 -19.24 -10.32
N ARG A 27 -12.58 -18.45 -11.38
CA ARG A 27 -11.52 -17.70 -12.07
C ARG A 27 -10.91 -16.64 -11.15
N VAL A 28 -11.72 -15.94 -10.38
CA VAL A 28 -11.25 -14.93 -9.43
C VAL A 28 -10.51 -15.58 -8.27
N LEU A 29 -11.05 -16.67 -7.72
CA LEU A 29 -10.44 -17.38 -6.59
C LEU A 29 -9.07 -17.97 -6.95
N PHE A 30 -8.99 -18.82 -7.99
CA PHE A 30 -7.71 -19.42 -8.39
C PHE A 30 -6.79 -18.42 -9.08
N GLY A 31 -7.34 -17.53 -9.91
CA GLY A 31 -6.55 -16.49 -10.56
C GLY A 31 -5.92 -15.54 -9.55
N GLY A 32 -6.66 -15.15 -8.50
CA GLY A 32 -6.18 -14.29 -7.44
C GLY A 32 -5.05 -14.94 -6.65
N LEU A 33 -5.23 -16.20 -6.25
CA LEU A 33 -4.19 -16.99 -5.57
C LEU A 33 -2.93 -17.10 -6.43
N VAL A 34 -3.06 -17.53 -7.69
CA VAL A 34 -1.91 -17.67 -8.61
C VAL A 34 -1.22 -16.33 -8.83
N MET A 35 -1.98 -15.24 -9.02
CA MET A 35 -1.43 -13.90 -9.18
C MET A 35 -0.65 -13.45 -7.93
N GLN A 36 -1.19 -13.69 -6.73
CA GLN A 36 -0.53 -13.35 -5.47
C GLN A 36 0.75 -14.17 -5.24
N PHE A 37 0.74 -15.47 -5.52
CA PHE A 37 1.96 -16.30 -5.47
C PHE A 37 3.00 -15.86 -6.48
N THR A 38 2.57 -15.58 -7.71
CA THR A 38 3.46 -15.12 -8.77
C THR A 38 4.12 -13.81 -8.36
N LEU A 39 3.35 -12.83 -7.88
CA LEU A 39 3.88 -11.57 -7.36
C LEU A 39 4.87 -11.79 -6.21
N ALA A 40 4.54 -12.65 -5.23
CA ALA A 40 5.42 -12.93 -4.11
C ALA A 40 6.76 -13.53 -4.56
N ILE A 41 6.73 -14.52 -5.47
CA ILE A 41 7.94 -15.16 -6.00
C ILE A 41 8.77 -14.15 -6.80
N VAL A 42 8.12 -13.37 -7.65
CA VAL A 42 8.75 -12.35 -8.49
C VAL A 42 9.40 -11.25 -7.65
N LEU A 43 8.76 -10.80 -6.57
CA LEU A 43 9.30 -9.77 -5.69
C LEU A 43 10.45 -10.27 -4.79
N ILE A 44 10.37 -11.52 -4.31
CA ILE A 44 11.34 -12.06 -3.34
C ILE A 44 12.53 -12.75 -4.01
N LYS A 45 12.29 -13.55 -5.06
CA LYS A 45 13.31 -14.44 -5.64
C LYS A 45 13.99 -13.88 -6.89
N PHE A 46 13.50 -12.79 -7.49
CA PHE A 46 14.04 -12.27 -8.75
C PHE A 46 14.97 -11.07 -8.50
N PRO A 47 16.31 -11.23 -8.61
CA PRO A 47 17.28 -10.19 -8.24
C PRO A 47 17.13 -8.84 -8.98
N PRO A 48 16.83 -8.81 -10.29
CA PRO A 48 16.61 -7.55 -11.00
C PRO A 48 15.45 -6.72 -10.43
N ILE A 49 14.43 -7.39 -9.86
CA ILE A 49 13.27 -6.71 -9.27
C ILE A 49 13.61 -6.21 -7.87
N ALA A 50 14.37 -6.99 -7.09
CA ALA A 50 14.90 -6.52 -5.81
C ALA A 50 15.75 -5.24 -5.98
N ALA A 51 16.56 -5.15 -7.03
CA ALA A 51 17.31 -3.92 -7.34
C ALA A 51 16.39 -2.72 -7.66
N LYS A 52 15.30 -2.94 -8.41
CA LYS A 52 14.31 -1.88 -8.67
C LYS A 52 13.54 -1.46 -7.41
N ILE A 53 13.26 -2.40 -6.51
CA ILE A 53 12.64 -2.10 -5.21
C ILE A 53 13.60 -1.28 -4.35
N ALA A 54 14.91 -1.56 -4.39
CA ALA A 54 15.89 -0.75 -3.67
C ALA A 54 15.87 0.72 -4.13
N LEU A 55 15.73 0.99 -5.43
CA LEU A 55 15.54 2.36 -5.94
C LEU A 55 14.26 3.02 -5.39
N LEU A 56 13.16 2.28 -5.29
CA LEU A 56 11.93 2.80 -4.67
C LEU A 56 12.13 3.09 -3.17
N ASN A 57 12.89 2.26 -2.46
CA ASN A 57 13.23 2.49 -1.06
C ASN A 57 14.05 3.78 -0.88
N GLU A 58 14.97 4.09 -1.80
CA GLU A 58 15.72 5.36 -1.76
C GLU A 58 14.80 6.58 -1.88
N VAL A 59 13.78 6.51 -2.72
CA VAL A 59 12.76 7.58 -2.85
C VAL A 59 12.00 7.77 -1.53
N VAL A 60 11.56 6.66 -0.91
CA VAL A 60 10.87 6.71 0.40
C VAL A 60 11.79 7.26 1.49
N GLN A 61 13.05 6.86 1.52
CA GLN A 61 14.05 7.39 2.45
C GLN A 61 14.34 8.87 2.22
N ALA A 62 14.35 9.34 0.97
CA ALA A 62 14.51 10.75 0.66
C ALA A 62 13.32 11.57 1.20
N LEU A 63 12.09 11.06 1.06
CA LEU A 63 10.89 11.68 1.64
C LEU A 63 10.93 11.69 3.18
N ASP A 64 11.37 10.59 3.80
CA ASP A 64 11.55 10.51 5.26
C ASP A 64 12.57 11.55 5.75
N LYS A 65 13.74 11.63 5.10
CA LYS A 65 14.77 12.63 5.42
C LYS A 65 14.28 14.07 5.22
N ALA A 66 13.57 14.34 4.13
CA ALA A 66 13.01 15.66 3.85
C ALA A 66 11.95 16.05 4.89
N THR A 67 11.08 15.12 5.26
CA THR A 67 10.09 15.32 6.33
C THR A 67 10.79 15.57 7.66
N MET A 68 11.79 14.76 8.00
CA MET A 68 12.55 14.90 9.24
C MET A 68 13.28 16.24 9.34
N ALA A 69 13.80 16.77 8.22
CA ALA A 69 14.38 18.10 8.18
C ALA A 69 13.34 19.18 8.51
N GLY A 70 12.12 19.07 7.96
CA GLY A 70 11.01 19.98 8.25
C GLY A 70 10.51 19.88 9.70
N THR A 71 10.35 18.67 10.23
CA THR A 71 9.91 18.46 11.62
C THR A 71 10.97 18.88 12.62
N SER A 72 12.26 18.70 12.30
CA SER A 72 13.37 19.18 13.15
C SER A 72 13.44 20.71 13.16
N PHE A 73 13.10 21.36 12.05
CA PHE A 73 13.00 22.82 11.99
C PHE A 73 11.85 23.37 12.85
N ILE A 74 10.67 22.73 12.81
CA ILE A 74 9.47 23.20 13.54
C ILE A 74 9.51 22.79 15.02
N PHE A 75 9.89 21.55 15.32
CA PHE A 75 9.77 20.92 16.64
C PHE A 75 11.12 20.62 17.32
N GLY A 76 12.24 20.99 16.70
CA GLY A 76 13.58 20.78 17.27
C GLY A 76 13.90 19.30 17.50
N TYR A 77 14.40 18.97 18.69
CA TYR A 77 14.78 17.60 19.05
C TYR A 77 13.60 16.62 19.01
N LEU A 78 12.38 17.09 19.28
CA LEU A 78 11.17 16.26 19.25
C LEU A 78 10.88 15.73 17.84
N GLY A 79 11.24 16.50 16.82
CA GLY A 79 11.04 16.18 15.40
C GLY A 79 12.19 15.38 14.76
N GLY A 80 13.19 14.94 15.53
CA GLY A 80 14.37 14.24 15.02
C GLY A 80 15.65 15.10 14.96
N GLY A 81 15.62 16.31 15.51
CA GLY A 81 16.80 17.16 15.65
C GLY A 81 17.78 16.67 16.73
N GLN A 82 18.88 17.41 16.90
CA GLN A 82 19.91 17.05 17.87
C GLN A 82 19.35 17.00 19.30
N LEU A 83 19.64 15.91 20.00
CA LEU A 83 19.24 15.72 21.39
C LEU A 83 19.99 16.69 22.32
N PRO A 84 19.28 17.39 23.23
CA PRO A 84 19.92 18.23 24.23
C PRO A 84 20.45 17.43 25.44
N PHE A 85 20.25 16.11 25.48
CA PHE A 85 20.66 15.21 26.55
C PHE A 85 21.34 13.96 25.99
N GLU A 86 22.23 13.35 26.77
CA GLU A 86 22.87 12.08 26.39
C GLU A 86 21.85 10.95 26.38
N ASN A 87 21.86 10.14 25.32
CA ASN A 87 20.95 9.01 25.20
C ASN A 87 21.41 7.86 26.12
N ILE A 88 20.84 7.81 27.33
CA ILE A 88 21.19 6.88 28.41
C ILE A 88 20.98 5.40 28.00
N THR A 89 20.15 5.14 26.99
CA THR A 89 19.80 3.77 26.57
C THR A 89 20.61 3.28 25.36
N GLY A 90 21.39 4.14 24.70
CA GLY A 90 22.19 3.79 23.52
C GLY A 90 21.39 3.28 22.32
N ASN A 91 20.04 3.30 22.40
CA ASN A 91 19.16 2.77 21.37
C ASN A 91 18.57 3.92 20.54
N PRO A 92 18.79 3.97 19.22
CA PRO A 92 18.21 5.00 18.35
C PRO A 92 16.68 5.12 18.43
N GLY A 93 15.98 4.06 18.84
CA GLY A 93 14.53 4.04 18.98
C GLY A 93 13.99 4.75 20.23
N SER A 94 14.79 4.98 21.27
CA SER A 94 14.32 5.60 22.52
C SER A 94 14.00 7.08 22.38
N THR A 95 14.41 7.70 21.28
CA THR A 95 14.17 9.11 20.94
C THR A 95 13.06 9.28 19.90
N PHE A 96 12.46 8.19 19.42
CA PHE A 96 11.40 8.28 18.42
C PHE A 96 10.07 8.74 19.06
N ILE A 97 9.63 9.94 18.70
CA ILE A 97 8.33 10.46 19.14
C ILE A 97 7.34 10.36 17.98
N LEU A 98 6.40 9.43 18.12
CA LEU A 98 5.40 9.11 17.08
C LEU A 98 4.68 10.37 16.58
N ALA A 99 4.21 11.21 17.50
CA ALA A 99 3.44 12.40 17.16
C ALA A 99 4.19 13.41 16.29
N PHE A 100 5.51 13.54 16.48
CA PHE A 100 6.33 14.56 15.80
C PHE A 100 7.18 14.00 14.65
N ARG A 101 7.21 12.67 14.45
CA ARG A 101 7.94 12.04 13.35
C ARG A 101 7.04 11.24 12.41
N ALA A 102 6.16 10.39 12.96
CA ALA A 102 5.27 9.56 12.14
C ALA A 102 4.12 10.37 11.52
N LEU A 103 3.41 11.17 12.32
CA LEU A 103 2.25 11.93 11.82
C LEU A 103 2.62 12.95 10.73
N PRO A 104 3.72 13.73 10.86
CA PRO A 104 4.11 14.64 9.79
C PRO A 104 4.49 13.95 8.49
N LEU A 105 5.12 12.76 8.56
CA LEU A 105 5.41 11.97 7.37
C LEU A 105 4.12 11.56 6.66
N VAL A 106 3.11 11.10 7.41
CA VAL A 106 1.78 10.80 6.85
C VAL A 106 1.18 12.04 6.17
N MET A 107 1.24 13.23 6.81
CA MET A 107 0.74 14.47 6.21
C MET A 107 1.45 14.83 4.90
N VAL A 108 2.78 14.72 4.85
CA VAL A 108 3.57 14.98 3.64
C VAL A 108 3.21 13.99 2.53
N VAL A 109 3.09 12.71 2.85
CA VAL A 109 2.71 11.66 1.89
C VAL A 109 1.28 11.88 1.37
N SER A 110 0.33 12.27 2.23
CA SER A 110 -1.04 12.61 1.81
C SER A 110 -1.07 13.83 0.89
N ALA A 111 -0.31 14.88 1.22
CA ALA A 111 -0.21 16.08 0.37
C ALA A 111 0.41 15.75 -0.99
N LEU A 112 1.49 14.94 -1.02
CA LEU A 112 2.13 14.51 -2.26
C LEU A 112 1.20 13.63 -3.10
N THR A 113 0.48 12.70 -2.48
CA THR A 113 -0.52 11.86 -3.15
C THR A 113 -1.61 12.72 -3.78
N SER A 114 -2.13 13.73 -3.06
CA SER A 114 -3.10 14.70 -3.59
C SER A 114 -2.56 15.49 -4.78
N LEU A 115 -1.29 15.91 -4.73
CA LEU A 115 -0.63 16.59 -5.85
C LEU A 115 -0.48 15.68 -7.08
N LEU A 116 -0.03 14.43 -6.89
CA LEU A 116 0.08 13.43 -7.95
C LEU A 116 -1.28 13.06 -8.55
N PHE A 117 -2.33 13.13 -7.74
CA PHE A 117 -3.70 12.97 -8.19
C PHE A 117 -4.15 14.15 -9.07
N TYR A 118 -3.89 15.38 -8.64
CA TYR A 118 -4.18 16.59 -9.42
C TYR A 118 -3.46 16.60 -10.77
N TRP A 119 -2.19 16.19 -10.82
CA TRP A 119 -1.42 16.01 -12.06
C TRP A 119 -1.81 14.79 -12.89
N LYS A 120 -2.78 14.00 -12.44
CA LYS A 120 -3.27 12.77 -13.09
C LYS A 120 -2.26 11.62 -13.20
N VAL A 121 -1.07 11.73 -12.62
CA VAL A 121 -0.06 10.65 -12.62
C VAL A 121 -0.63 9.40 -11.95
N LEU A 122 -1.23 9.57 -10.77
CA LEU A 122 -1.77 8.47 -9.99
C LEU A 122 -2.98 7.77 -10.67
N PRO A 123 -3.97 8.50 -11.22
CA PRO A 123 -5.01 7.93 -12.07
C PRO A 123 -4.49 7.09 -13.25
N TYR A 124 -3.42 7.52 -13.93
CA TYR A 124 -2.85 6.74 -15.04
C TYR A 124 -2.28 5.40 -14.56
N ILE A 125 -1.55 5.40 -13.44
CA ILE A 125 -1.00 4.18 -12.84
C ILE A 125 -2.14 3.24 -12.43
N VAL A 126 -3.14 3.75 -11.69
CA VAL A 126 -4.30 2.97 -11.23
C VAL A 126 -5.06 2.33 -12.40
N ARG A 127 -5.26 3.06 -13.50
CA ARG A 127 -5.88 2.49 -14.72
C ARG A 127 -5.06 1.35 -15.31
N GLY A 128 -3.73 1.45 -15.28
CA GLY A 128 -2.83 0.37 -15.69
C GLY A 128 -3.01 -0.89 -14.84
N PHE A 129 -3.05 -0.75 -13.52
CA PHE A 129 -3.31 -1.88 -12.61
C PHE A 129 -4.71 -2.46 -12.77
N ALA A 130 -5.74 -1.61 -12.92
CA ALA A 130 -7.10 -2.06 -13.17
C ALA A 130 -7.22 -2.83 -14.50
N PHE A 131 -6.47 -2.44 -15.53
CA PHE A 131 -6.39 -3.18 -16.78
C PHE A 131 -5.76 -4.56 -16.60
N ILE A 132 -4.67 -4.66 -15.81
CA ILE A 132 -4.03 -5.94 -15.48
C ILE A 132 -5.02 -6.85 -14.74
N LEU A 133 -5.70 -6.34 -13.71
CA LEU A 133 -6.71 -7.08 -12.94
C LEU A 133 -7.89 -7.53 -13.83
N ARG A 134 -8.35 -6.66 -14.74
CA ARG A 134 -9.39 -7.02 -15.70
C ARG A 134 -8.94 -8.16 -16.62
N LYS A 135 -7.69 -8.14 -17.08
CA LYS A 135 -7.17 -9.18 -17.99
C LYS A 135 -6.93 -10.50 -17.26
N SER A 136 -6.36 -10.47 -16.05
CA SER A 136 -6.07 -11.68 -15.27
C SER A 136 -7.35 -12.27 -14.66
N LEU A 137 -8.04 -11.50 -13.81
CA LEU A 137 -9.14 -11.99 -12.97
C LEU A 137 -10.52 -11.79 -13.61
N GLY A 138 -10.64 -10.98 -14.65
CA GLY A 138 -11.94 -10.62 -15.24
C GLY A 138 -12.71 -9.58 -14.44
N ILE A 139 -12.10 -8.99 -13.41
CA ILE A 139 -12.72 -7.98 -12.56
C ILE A 139 -12.60 -6.62 -13.24
N GLY A 140 -13.72 -6.07 -13.69
CA GLY A 140 -13.79 -4.81 -14.44
C GLY A 140 -14.53 -3.70 -13.70
N GLY A 141 -14.72 -2.57 -14.38
CA GLY A 141 -15.54 -1.47 -13.90
C GLY A 141 -15.06 -0.87 -12.58
N ALA A 142 -16.01 -0.58 -11.71
CA ALA A 142 -15.76 0.06 -10.42
C ALA A 142 -15.01 -0.86 -9.43
N GLU A 143 -15.27 -2.16 -9.43
CA GLU A 143 -14.57 -3.09 -8.51
C GLU A 143 -13.08 -3.18 -8.82
N GLY A 144 -12.74 -3.35 -10.11
CA GLY A 144 -11.35 -3.43 -10.55
C GLY A 144 -10.60 -2.11 -10.36
N LEU A 145 -11.25 -0.97 -10.63
CA LEU A 145 -10.67 0.36 -10.42
C LEU A 145 -10.49 0.68 -8.94
N GLY A 146 -11.48 0.36 -8.10
CA GLY A 146 -11.41 0.57 -6.65
C GLY A 146 -10.34 -0.30 -5.99
N SER A 147 -10.26 -1.58 -6.38
CA SER A 147 -9.22 -2.49 -5.90
C SER A 147 -7.81 -2.04 -6.32
N ALA A 148 -7.64 -1.60 -7.58
CA ALA A 148 -6.37 -1.04 -8.05
C ALA A 148 -6.00 0.27 -7.36
N ALA A 149 -6.98 1.14 -7.07
CA ALA A 149 -6.76 2.39 -6.36
C ALA A 149 -6.29 2.15 -4.92
N ASN A 150 -6.92 1.20 -4.21
CA ASN A 150 -6.57 0.84 -2.82
C ASN A 150 -5.10 0.40 -2.62
N ILE A 151 -4.38 0.04 -3.68
CA ILE A 151 -2.94 -0.26 -3.61
C ILE A 151 -2.13 1.00 -3.28
N PHE A 152 -2.58 2.17 -3.73
CA PHE A 152 -1.82 3.42 -3.66
C PHE A 152 -2.47 4.49 -2.78
N VAL A 153 -3.79 4.49 -2.70
CA VAL A 153 -4.56 5.43 -1.89
C VAL A 153 -5.26 4.69 -0.76
N GLY A 154 -5.41 5.38 0.37
CA GLY A 154 -6.03 4.80 1.56
C GLY A 154 -7.50 4.46 1.34
N MET A 155 -8.05 3.68 2.29
CA MET A 155 -9.45 3.20 2.26
C MET A 155 -10.50 4.33 2.10
N VAL A 156 -10.17 5.56 2.50
CA VAL A 156 -11.05 6.73 2.39
C VAL A 156 -10.97 7.39 1.00
N GLU A 157 -9.85 7.25 0.30
CA GLU A 157 -9.56 7.93 -0.96
C GLU A 157 -9.82 7.05 -2.18
N ALA A 158 -9.66 5.74 -2.07
CA ALA A 158 -9.95 4.80 -3.16
C ALA A 158 -11.42 4.89 -3.68
N PRO A 159 -12.46 5.08 -2.84
CA PRO A 159 -13.83 5.28 -3.32
C PRO A 159 -13.99 6.52 -4.22
N LEU A 160 -13.13 7.53 -4.09
CA LEU A 160 -13.17 8.73 -4.92
C LEU A 160 -12.92 8.41 -6.41
N PHE A 161 -12.13 7.36 -6.70
CA PHE A 161 -11.84 6.91 -8.07
C PHE A 161 -13.05 6.27 -8.75
N ILE A 162 -13.99 5.75 -7.97
CA ILE A 162 -15.17 5.07 -8.46
C ILE A 162 -16.46 5.84 -8.17
N LYS A 163 -16.36 7.04 -7.58
CA LYS A 163 -17.49 7.91 -7.23
C LYS A 163 -18.56 8.06 -8.33
N PRO A 164 -18.23 8.28 -9.63
CA PRO A 164 -19.27 8.35 -10.67
C PRO A 164 -19.98 7.02 -10.94
N TYR A 165 -19.39 5.89 -10.56
CA TYR A 165 -19.96 4.55 -10.71
C TYR A 165 -20.66 4.03 -9.45
N MET A 166 -20.30 4.52 -8.26
CA MET A 166 -20.95 4.10 -6.99
C MET A 166 -22.44 4.39 -6.95
N ASN A 167 -22.90 5.46 -7.61
CA ASN A 167 -24.33 5.79 -7.67
C ASN A 167 -25.13 4.80 -8.56
N ARG A 168 -24.48 3.80 -9.17
CA ARG A 168 -25.07 2.82 -10.10
C ARG A 168 -24.68 1.37 -9.78
N LEU A 169 -23.96 1.12 -8.68
CA LEU A 169 -23.65 -0.22 -8.16
C LEU A 169 -24.72 -0.66 -7.16
#